data_AF-A0A6P9E0T4-F1
#
_entry.id   AF-A0A6P9E0T4-F1
#
_cell.length_a   1.000
_cell.length_b   1.000
_cell.length_c   1.000
_cell.angle_alpha   90.00
_cell.angle_beta   90.00
_cell.angle_gamma   90.00
#
_symmetry.space_group_name_H-M   'P 1'
#
loop_
_entity.id
_entity.type
_entity.pdbx_description
1 polymer ?
#
loop_
_entity_poly.entity_id
_entity_poly.type
_entity_poly.pdbx_seq_one_letter_code
_entity_poly.pdbx_strand_id
1 'polypeptide(L)'
;MHNTRRSYAGGFVEDDQQRKLALPKPKLPNGQCPSGFLDYAVNMINLEGRNLSYLTASGYGLRETLFYGLFSRLQIYRTRSEMLLALSCITDGVLSLDGGMIKKSGVFALVAGKI
;
A
#
# COMPACT_ATOMS: atom_id res chain seq x y z
N MET A 1 -8.57 25.57 7.99
CA MET A 1 -8.64 24.09 8.03
C MET A 1 -7.34 23.53 7.50
N HIS A 2 -6.42 23.08 8.34
CA HIS A 2 -5.18 22.42 7.90
C HIS A 2 -5.48 20.97 7.57
N ASN A 3 -5.73 20.68 6.30
CA ASN A 3 -5.92 19.32 5.81
C ASN A 3 -4.54 18.71 5.52
N THR A 4 -3.76 18.40 6.55
CA THR A 4 -2.41 17.85 6.38
C THR A 4 -2.53 16.38 5.96
N ARG A 5 -2.76 16.13 4.67
CA ARG A 5 -2.57 14.80 4.09
C ARG A 5 -1.13 14.40 4.38
N ARG A 6 -0.93 13.31 5.14
CA ARG A 6 0.42 12.79 5.43
C ARG A 6 1.09 12.48 4.09
N SER A 7 2.12 13.23 3.76
CA SER A 7 3.05 12.85 2.70
C SER A 7 3.99 11.77 3.23
N TYR A 8 4.46 10.90 2.34
CA TYR A 8 5.50 9.94 2.66
C TYR A 8 6.88 10.61 2.60
N ALA A 9 7.69 10.42 3.63
CA ALA A 9 9.03 11.00 3.76
C ALA A 9 10.14 9.93 3.76
N GLY A 10 9.83 8.66 3.51
CA GLY A 10 10.79 7.54 3.61
C GLY A 10 11.56 7.22 2.32
N GLY A 11 11.47 8.06 1.28
CA GLY A 11 12.24 7.92 0.05
C GLY A 11 11.56 7.08 -1.04
N PHE A 12 12.34 6.70 -2.06
CA PHE A 12 11.84 5.95 -3.22
C PHE A 12 12.74 4.76 -3.49
N VAL A 13 12.22 3.76 -4.18
CA VAL A 13 13.03 2.66 -4.72
C VAL A 13 13.99 3.26 -5.76
N GLU A 14 15.28 2.94 -5.62
CA GLU A 14 16.32 3.43 -6.53
C GLU A 14 16.07 2.94 -7.97
N ASP A 15 16.33 3.83 -8.94
CA ASP A 15 16.17 3.58 -10.38
C ASP A 15 14.80 3.06 -10.86
N ASP A 16 13.76 3.20 -10.04
CA ASP A 16 12.39 2.82 -10.40
C ASP A 16 11.71 3.93 -11.23
N GLN A 17 11.44 3.65 -12.50
CA GLN A 17 10.79 4.59 -13.42
C GLN A 17 9.40 5.07 -12.94
N GLN A 18 8.73 4.28 -12.09
CA GLN A 18 7.43 4.61 -11.53
C GLN A 18 7.51 5.34 -10.18
N ARG A 19 8.74 5.67 -9.72
CA ARG A 19 9.04 6.30 -8.43
C ARG A 19 8.25 5.66 -7.30
N LYS A 20 8.32 4.33 -7.20
CA LYS A 20 7.69 3.57 -6.09
C LYS A 20 8.27 3.97 -4.75
N LEU A 21 7.45 3.94 -3.71
CA LEU A 21 7.84 4.28 -2.34
C LEU A 21 8.68 3.14 -1.75
N ALA A 22 9.77 3.46 -1.06
CA ALA A 22 10.65 2.50 -0.39
C ALA A 22 10.07 1.97 0.94
N LEU A 23 8.89 1.35 0.88
CA LEU A 23 8.21 0.80 2.05
C LEU A 23 8.86 -0.54 2.47
N PRO A 24 9.24 -0.71 3.76
CA PRO A 24 9.74 -1.99 4.25
C PRO A 24 8.74 -3.11 4.02
N LYS A 25 9.17 -4.27 3.52
CA LYS A 25 8.29 -5.43 3.36
C LYS A 25 7.81 -5.93 4.73
N PRO A 26 6.57 -6.44 4.85
CA PRO A 26 6.08 -7.05 6.08
C PRO A 26 6.92 -8.26 6.45
N LYS A 27 7.09 -8.49 7.76
CA LYS A 27 7.86 -9.60 8.32
C LYS A 27 7.03 -10.33 9.37
N LEU A 28 6.92 -11.64 9.22
CA LEU A 28 6.39 -12.54 10.24
C LEU A 28 7.35 -12.62 11.45
N PRO A 29 6.94 -13.20 12.59
CA PRO A 29 7.81 -13.34 13.77
C PRO A 29 9.12 -14.10 13.49
N ASN A 30 9.14 -14.98 12.48
CA ASN A 30 10.33 -15.68 12.02
C ASN A 30 11.22 -14.86 11.07
N GLY A 31 10.90 -13.57 10.85
CA GLY A 31 11.63 -12.64 9.98
C GLY A 31 11.32 -12.78 8.48
N GLN A 32 10.56 -13.80 8.07
CA GLN A 32 10.23 -14.04 6.66
C GLN A 32 9.11 -13.12 6.17
N CYS A 33 9.14 -12.81 4.88
CA CYS A 33 8.02 -12.13 4.24
C CYS A 33 6.86 -13.12 4.05
N PRO A 34 5.60 -12.74 4.34
CA PRO A 34 4.44 -13.58 4.07
C PRO A 34 4.37 -14.03 2.60
N SER A 35 4.16 -15.32 2.35
CA SER A 35 4.26 -15.95 1.01
C SER A 35 3.28 -15.43 -0.04
N GLY A 36 2.20 -14.75 0.37
CA GLY A 36 1.21 -14.15 -0.52
C GLY A 36 1.28 -12.64 -0.66
N PHE A 37 2.20 -11.95 0.03
CA PHE A 37 2.36 -10.50 -0.10
C PHE A 37 2.83 -10.13 -1.51
N LEU A 38 2.10 -9.26 -2.20
CA LEU A 38 2.42 -8.81 -3.55
C LEU A 38 3.14 -7.47 -3.53
N ASP A 39 2.49 -6.44 -2.98
CA ASP A 39 3.06 -5.12 -2.77
C ASP A 39 2.13 -4.31 -1.85
N TYR A 40 2.48 -3.06 -1.59
CA TYR A 40 1.57 -2.06 -1.08
C TYR A 40 0.71 -1.48 -2.20
N ALA A 41 -0.58 -1.26 -1.94
CA ALA A 41 -1.53 -0.74 -2.94
C ALA A 41 -1.04 0.56 -3.59
N VAL A 42 -0.41 1.45 -2.80
CA VAL A 42 0.18 2.71 -3.29
C VAL A 42 1.26 2.50 -4.35
N ASN A 43 2.00 1.40 -4.35
CA ASN A 43 3.05 1.08 -5.32
C ASN A 43 2.54 0.32 -6.55
N MET A 44 1.31 -0.21 -6.51
CA MET A 44 0.68 -0.92 -7.63
C MET A 44 -0.01 0.02 -8.63
N ILE A 45 -0.16 1.31 -8.28
CA ILE A 45 -0.75 2.31 -9.16
C ILE A 45 0.28 2.74 -10.20
N ASN A 46 -0.04 2.60 -11.49
CA ASN A 46 0.77 3.16 -12.56
C ASN A 46 0.42 4.64 -12.75
N LEU A 47 1.41 5.51 -12.80
CA LEU A 47 1.23 6.95 -12.97
C LEU A 47 1.87 7.41 -14.27
N GLU A 48 1.20 8.35 -14.95
CA GLU A 48 1.80 9.10 -16.04
C GLU A 48 3.01 9.90 -15.54
N GLY A 49 4.05 10.05 -16.37
CA GLY A 49 5.31 10.70 -15.99
C GLY A 49 5.12 12.10 -15.38
N ARG A 50 4.17 12.88 -15.92
CA ARG A 50 3.83 14.23 -15.41
C ARG A 50 3.31 14.24 -13.97
N ASN A 51 2.85 13.10 -13.46
CA ASN A 51 2.28 12.96 -12.12
C ASN A 51 3.27 12.39 -11.10
N LEU A 52 4.49 12.03 -11.53
CA LEU A 52 5.50 11.42 -10.69
C LEU A 52 6.25 12.42 -9.80
N SER A 53 6.32 13.70 -10.19
CA SER A 53 7.06 14.73 -9.46
C SER A 53 6.61 16.15 -9.83
N TYR A 54 7.06 17.14 -9.05
CA TYR A 54 6.88 18.58 -9.32
C TYR A 54 5.42 19.03 -9.45
N LEU A 55 4.48 18.33 -8.79
CA LEU A 55 3.06 18.71 -8.78
C LEU A 55 2.71 19.63 -7.60
N THR A 56 3.43 19.53 -6.50
CA THR A 56 3.29 20.45 -5.37
C THR A 56 4.36 21.54 -5.41
N ALA A 57 4.13 22.66 -4.72
CA ALA A 57 5.14 23.71 -4.56
C ALA A 57 6.45 23.21 -3.94
N SER A 58 6.42 22.09 -3.21
CA SER A 58 7.58 21.42 -2.61
C SER A 58 8.22 20.36 -3.52
N GLY A 59 7.77 20.23 -4.77
CA GLY A 59 8.35 19.31 -5.75
C GLY A 59 7.84 17.86 -5.70
N TYR A 60 6.83 17.57 -4.87
CA TYR A 60 6.30 16.21 -4.70
C TYR A 60 5.30 15.83 -5.81
N GLY A 61 5.24 14.53 -6.13
CA GLY A 61 4.28 13.90 -7.02
C GLY A 61 3.04 13.34 -6.30
N LEU A 62 2.16 12.67 -7.04
CA LEU A 62 0.90 12.14 -6.50
C LEU A 62 1.10 10.91 -5.59
N ARG A 63 2.13 10.09 -5.84
CA ARG A 63 2.30 8.81 -5.13
C ARG A 63 2.56 9.04 -3.64
N GLU A 64 3.55 9.87 -3.33
CA GLU A 64 3.98 10.20 -1.98
C GLU A 64 3.05 11.18 -1.27
N THR A 65 2.10 11.82 -1.97
CA THR A 65 1.13 12.75 -1.38
C THR A 65 -0.28 12.18 -1.36
N LEU A 66 -1.01 12.30 -2.47
CA LEU A 66 -2.40 11.90 -2.61
C LEU A 66 -2.61 10.41 -2.33
N PHE A 67 -1.88 9.55 -3.05
CA PHE A 67 -2.12 8.11 -2.98
C PHE A 67 -1.60 7.50 -1.68
N TYR A 68 -0.50 8.02 -1.13
CA TYR A 68 -0.08 7.64 0.21
C TYR A 68 -1.08 8.10 1.28
N GLY A 69 -1.69 9.28 1.13
CA GLY A 69 -2.76 9.74 2.02
C GLY A 69 -4.02 8.85 1.99
N LEU A 70 -4.34 8.26 0.83
CA LEU A 70 -5.51 7.40 0.64
C LEU A 70 -5.26 5.94 1.06
N PHE A 71 -4.14 5.37 0.60
CA PHE A 71 -3.84 3.95 0.77
C PHE A 71 -2.86 3.66 1.90
N SER A 72 -2.06 4.65 2.32
CA SER A 72 -1.02 4.50 3.34
C SER A 72 -0.19 3.22 3.11
N ARG A 73 -0.10 2.31 4.09
CA ARG A 73 0.55 0.99 3.95
C ARG A 73 -0.43 -0.16 3.72
N LEU A 74 -1.56 0.09 3.03
CA LEU A 74 -2.50 -0.95 2.61
C LEU A 74 -1.76 -2.06 1.84
N GLN A 75 -1.75 -3.27 2.40
CA GLN A 75 -1.05 -4.42 1.82
C GLN A 75 -1.98 -5.18 0.86
N ILE A 76 -1.43 -5.69 -0.25
CA ILE A 76 -2.16 -6.50 -1.22
C ILE A 76 -1.61 -7.93 -1.21
N TYR A 77 -2.51 -8.90 -1.10
CA TYR A 77 -2.21 -10.32 -1.07
C TYR A 77 -2.82 -11.05 -2.26
N ARG A 78 -2.22 -12.17 -2.65
CA ARG A 78 -2.74 -13.01 -3.73
C ARG A 78 -4.07 -13.66 -3.35
N THR A 79 -4.15 -14.34 -2.20
CA THR A 79 -5.37 -15.00 -1.73
C THR A 79 -5.78 -14.56 -0.32
N ARG A 80 -7.06 -14.75 0.01
CA ARG A 80 -7.61 -14.49 1.34
C ARG A 80 -6.97 -15.39 2.38
N SER A 81 -6.65 -16.63 2.04
CA SER A 81 -5.99 -17.57 2.95
C SER A 81 -4.58 -17.11 3.30
N GLU A 82 -3.77 -16.70 2.32
CA GLU A 82 -2.43 -16.15 2.57
C GLU A 82 -2.49 -14.83 3.34
N MET A 83 -3.49 -13.98 3.06
CA MET A 83 -3.75 -12.75 3.82
C MET A 83 -4.02 -13.04 5.31
N LEU A 84 -4.86 -14.03 5.62
CA LEU A 84 -5.19 -14.38 7.01
C LEU A 84 -3.98 -14.94 7.77
N LEU A 85 -3.08 -15.65 7.10
CA LEU A 85 -1.83 -16.13 7.71
C LEU A 85 -0.85 -14.98 8.05
N ALA A 86 -1.04 -13.80 7.46
CA ALA A 86 -0.16 -12.66 7.65
C ALA A 86 -0.67 -11.64 8.70
N LEU A 87 -1.81 -11.87 9.33
CA LEU A 87 -2.47 -10.90 10.22
C LEU A 87 -1.55 -10.28 11.29
N SER A 88 -0.59 -11.05 11.81
CA SER A 88 0.33 -10.58 12.85
C SER A 88 1.28 -9.45 12.40
N CYS A 89 1.45 -9.24 11.09
CA CYS A 89 2.37 -8.24 10.54
C CYS A 89 1.67 -7.13 9.72
N ILE A 90 0.34 -7.07 9.79
CA ILE A 90 -0.48 -6.06 9.11
C ILE A 90 -0.75 -4.90 10.09
N THR A 91 -0.37 -3.69 9.71
CA THR A 91 -0.45 -2.49 10.56
C THR A 91 -1.45 -1.44 10.08
N ASP A 92 -1.89 -1.54 8.82
CA ASP A 92 -2.92 -0.71 8.21
C ASP A 92 -4.06 -1.62 7.69
N GLY A 93 -4.67 -1.32 6.55
CA GLY A 93 -5.61 -2.24 5.91
C GLY A 93 -4.89 -3.35 5.13
N VAL A 94 -5.67 -4.35 4.71
CA VAL A 94 -5.22 -5.38 3.78
C VAL A 94 -6.34 -5.79 2.81
N LEU A 95 -5.95 -6.14 1.57
CA LEU A 95 -6.83 -6.73 0.56
C LEU A 95 -6.21 -8.02 0.01
N SER A 96 -7.05 -8.95 -0.43
CA SER A 96 -6.64 -10.05 -1.30
C SER A 96 -7.31 -9.96 -2.67
N LEU A 97 -6.63 -10.44 -3.72
CA LEU A 97 -7.14 -10.38 -5.10
C LEU A 97 -8.41 -11.23 -5.30
N ASP A 98 -8.64 -12.25 -4.47
CA ASP A 98 -9.85 -13.06 -4.43
C ASP A 98 -10.99 -12.46 -3.57
N GLY A 99 -10.90 -11.17 -3.23
CA GLY A 99 -12.01 -10.38 -2.68
C GLY A 99 -12.05 -10.24 -1.15
N GLY A 100 -11.01 -10.66 -0.43
CA GLY A 100 -10.89 -10.44 1.01
C GLY A 100 -10.49 -8.99 1.33
N MET A 101 -11.10 -8.39 2.37
CA MET A 101 -10.74 -7.06 2.84
C MET A 101 -10.80 -6.93 4.37
N ILE A 102 -9.78 -6.30 4.95
CA ILE A 102 -9.76 -5.86 6.34
C ILE A 102 -9.37 -4.40 6.38
N LYS A 103 -10.23 -3.57 6.97
CA LYS A 103 -9.94 -2.13 7.16
C LYS A 103 -8.96 -1.95 8.32
N LYS A 104 -8.25 -0.83 8.34
CA LYS A 104 -7.34 -0.46 9.44
C LYS A 104 -7.98 -0.52 10.83
N SER A 105 -9.30 -0.31 10.94
CA SER A 105 -10.05 -0.45 12.19
C SER A 105 -10.19 -1.90 12.68
N GLY A 106 -9.64 -2.89 11.97
CA GLY A 106 -9.84 -4.32 12.23
C GLY A 106 -11.20 -4.84 11.74
N VAL A 107 -12.02 -3.99 11.10
CA VAL A 107 -13.33 -4.40 10.57
C VAL A 107 -13.14 -5.20 9.29
N PHE A 108 -13.61 -6.44 9.30
CA PHE A 108 -13.69 -7.32 8.14
C PHE A 108 -14.83 -6.87 7.23
N ALA A 109 -14.54 -6.74 5.94
CA ALA A 109 -15.56 -6.58 4.92
C ALA A 109 -15.56 -7.84 4.06
N LEU A 110 -16.60 -8.65 4.21
CA LEU A 110 -16.83 -9.80 3.35
C LEU A 110 -17.61 -9.31 2.14
N VAL A 111 -16.95 -9.23 0.98
CA VAL A 111 -17.65 -9.00 -0.29
C VAL A 111 -18.01 -10.36 -0.87
N ALA A 112 -19.30 -10.65 -0.99
CA ALA A 112 -19.79 -11.82 -1.71
C ALA A 112 -19.72 -11.53 -3.22
N GLY A 113 -18.51 -11.54 -3.80
CA GLY A 113 -18.29 -11.32 -5.22
C GLY A 113 -17.96 -12.62 -5.95
N LYS A 114 -18.93 -13.20 -6.67
CA LYS A 114 -18.61 -14.03 -7.85
C LYS A 114 -18.24 -13.06 -8.97
N ILE A 115 -17.01 -13.17 -9.48
CA ILE A 115 -16.59 -12.56 -10.75
C ILE A 115 -16.98 -13.51 -11.88
#